data_AF-A0A9W7FVN3-F1
#
_entry.id   AF-A0A9W7FVN3-F1
#
_cell.length_a   1.000
_cell.length_b   1.000
_cell.length_c   1.000
_cell.angle_alpha   90.00
_cell.angle_beta   90.00
_cell.angle_gamma   90.00
#
_symmetry.space_group_name_H-M   'P 1'
#
loop_
_entity.id
_entity.type
_entity.pdbx_description
1 polymer ?
#
loop_
_entity_poly.entity_id
_entity_poly.type
_entity_poly.pdbx_seq_one_letter_code
_entity_poly.pdbx_strand_id
1 'polypeptide(L)'
;MTSKACTAATYFLYLTGLVFWSGITVPSALESFDLDHSLTAYTGAVARDPLAIQVYTVYCQVIGSMFLVYASVNFFDGHKGILISSLIVAFTTSKHTLYDGLDTPILVKIFTILNLGASLRAYATPSSGNVDSADSFSFLFYASTAVVFAYDPVQPLVDTFPSIEPATPLRALAITQIEAITLFAFAICVNIKWGRPSIKMFSATFSLFPFLIFKHIMVDFAGPPPAVGYVWTALALWLFKDSVTEKTSKHE
;
A
#
# COMPACT_ATOMS: atom_id res chain seq x y z
N MET A 1 -8.58 24.05 0.67
CA MET A 1 -7.74 24.03 1.88
C MET A 1 -7.91 22.66 2.52
N THR A 2 -6.84 21.90 2.65
CA THR A 2 -6.79 20.66 3.43
C THR A 2 -6.95 20.98 4.92
N SER A 3 -7.74 20.19 5.65
CA SER A 3 -7.92 20.40 7.09
C SER A 3 -6.62 20.08 7.84
N LYS A 4 -6.40 20.67 9.03
CA LYS A 4 -5.25 20.33 9.88
C LYS A 4 -5.17 18.82 10.17
N ALA A 5 -6.33 18.18 10.34
CA ALA A 5 -6.45 16.74 10.52
C ALA A 5 -5.95 15.95 9.29
N CYS A 6 -6.35 16.37 8.08
CA CYS A 6 -5.87 15.77 6.83
C CYS A 6 -4.35 15.88 6.70
N THR A 7 -3.79 17.05 7.00
CA THR A 7 -2.33 17.28 6.95
C THR A 7 -1.58 16.39 7.94
N ALA A 8 -2.02 16.33 9.19
CA ALA A 8 -1.39 15.49 10.21
C ALA A 8 -1.49 13.99 9.87
N ALA A 9 -2.63 13.54 9.34
CA ALA A 9 -2.80 12.17 8.87
C ALA A 9 -1.86 11.86 7.70
N THR A 10 -1.72 12.76 6.73
CA THR A 10 -0.77 12.59 5.64
C THR A 10 0.67 12.46 6.16
N TYR A 11 1.11 13.30 7.10
CA TYR A 11 2.46 13.17 7.69
C TYR A 11 2.65 11.83 8.38
N PHE A 12 1.63 11.38 9.12
CA PHE A 12 1.65 10.07 9.75
C PHE A 12 1.79 8.95 8.70
N LEU A 13 1.06 9.02 7.58
CA LEU A 13 1.20 8.07 6.48
C LEU A 13 2.59 8.12 5.83
N TYR A 14 3.18 9.31 5.66
CA TYR A 14 4.56 9.43 5.16
C TYR A 14 5.56 8.74 6.08
N LEU A 15 5.48 9.00 7.39
CA LEU A 15 6.36 8.37 8.38
C LEU A 15 6.17 6.86 8.43
N THR A 16 4.92 6.40 8.42
CA THR A 16 4.60 4.97 8.37
C THR A 16 5.15 4.33 7.10
N GLY A 17 4.96 4.98 5.95
CA GLY A 17 5.52 4.55 4.67
C GLY A 17 7.03 4.39 4.72
N LEU A 18 7.75 5.35 5.30
CA LEU A 18 9.21 5.27 5.47
C LEU A 18 9.65 4.14 6.41
N VAL A 19 8.91 3.91 7.50
CA VAL A 19 9.19 2.80 8.43
C VAL A 19 9.05 1.46 7.71
N PHE A 20 7.94 1.23 7.01
CA PHE A 20 7.73 0.01 6.24
C PHE A 20 8.75 -0.13 5.11
N TRP A 21 9.05 0.96 4.40
CA TRP A 21 10.03 0.97 3.31
C TRP A 21 11.45 0.65 3.80
N SER A 22 11.82 1.09 5.01
CA SER A 22 13.13 0.76 5.58
C SER A 22 13.31 -0.73 5.91
N GLY A 23 12.22 -1.50 6.00
CA GLY A 23 12.27 -2.91 6.41
C GLY A 23 12.59 -3.13 7.89
N ILE A 24 12.66 -2.07 8.71
CA ILE A 24 13.04 -2.18 10.13
C ILE A 24 12.07 -3.02 10.97
N THR A 25 10.83 -3.18 10.50
CA THR A 25 9.79 -3.99 11.14
C THR A 25 9.81 -5.46 10.73
N VAL A 26 10.62 -5.85 9.74
CA VAL A 26 10.64 -7.20 9.20
C VAL A 26 11.06 -8.23 10.26
N PRO A 27 12.17 -8.04 11.02
CA PRO A 27 12.60 -9.06 11.98
C PRO A 27 11.53 -9.33 13.06
N SER A 28 10.97 -8.27 13.65
CA SER A 28 9.97 -8.41 14.71
C SER A 28 8.63 -8.97 14.21
N ALA A 29 8.24 -8.68 12.97
CA ALA A 29 7.05 -9.25 12.36
C ALA A 29 7.21 -10.76 12.11
N LEU A 30 8.35 -11.19 11.58
CA LEU A 30 8.62 -12.61 11.33
C LEU A 30 8.77 -13.40 12.64
N GLU A 31 9.42 -12.82 13.66
CA GLU A 31 9.51 -13.43 14.99
C GLU A 31 8.15 -13.60 15.64
N SER A 32 7.26 -12.60 15.51
CA SER A 32 5.88 -12.69 16.02
C SER A 32 5.11 -13.79 15.29
N PHE A 33 5.26 -13.88 13.97
CA PHE A 33 4.63 -14.94 13.18
C PHE A 33 5.10 -16.34 13.62
N ASP A 34 6.40 -16.54 13.83
CA ASP A 34 6.95 -17.82 14.31
C ASP A 34 6.44 -18.18 15.71
N LEU A 35 6.26 -17.19 16.59
CA LEU A 35 5.68 -17.39 17.92
C LEU A 35 4.22 -17.83 17.84
N ASP A 36 3.41 -17.12 17.05
CA ASP A 36 1.97 -17.40 16.91
C ASP A 36 1.71 -18.77 16.26
N HIS A 37 2.65 -19.26 15.44
CA HIS A 37 2.56 -20.55 14.77
C HIS A 37 3.40 -21.67 15.42
N SER A 38 3.98 -21.43 16.60
CA SER A 38 4.83 -22.41 17.32
C SER A 38 5.99 -22.96 16.48
N LEU A 39 6.57 -22.14 15.59
CA LEU A 39 7.67 -22.51 14.69
C LEU A 39 9.05 -22.32 15.32
N THR A 40 9.13 -21.72 16.51
CA THR A 40 10.38 -21.30 17.19
C THR A 40 11.33 -22.45 17.57
N ALA A 41 10.82 -23.67 17.71
CA ALA A 41 11.62 -24.86 18.09
C ALA A 41 12.18 -25.64 16.88
N TYR A 42 11.79 -25.30 15.65
CA TYR A 42 12.15 -26.05 14.44
C TYR A 42 13.25 -25.34 13.64
N THR A 43 14.07 -26.12 12.93
CA THR A 43 15.07 -25.64 11.94
C THR A 43 14.42 -24.98 10.71
N GLY A 44 13.10 -24.80 10.68
CA GLY A 44 12.30 -24.18 9.61
C GLY A 44 11.53 -22.93 10.05
N ALA A 45 12.00 -22.22 11.08
CA ALA A 45 11.45 -20.93 11.52
C ALA A 45 11.54 -19.89 10.37
N VAL A 46 10.43 -19.23 10.05
CA VAL A 46 10.33 -18.29 8.92
C VAL A 46 11.23 -17.08 9.15
N ALA A 47 11.41 -16.65 10.40
CA ALA A 47 12.30 -15.54 10.75
C ALA A 47 13.78 -15.83 10.48
N ARG A 48 14.16 -17.09 10.24
CA ARG A 48 15.54 -17.50 9.95
C ARG A 48 15.75 -17.93 8.50
N ASP A 49 14.69 -18.04 7.71
CA ASP A 49 14.76 -18.38 6.29
C ASP A 49 15.15 -17.13 5.47
N PRO A 50 16.31 -17.13 4.78
CA PRO A 50 16.73 -16.01 3.95
C PRO A 50 15.71 -15.64 2.86
N LEU A 51 15.03 -16.62 2.28
CA LEU A 51 14.00 -16.38 1.26
C LEU A 51 12.81 -15.66 1.90
N ALA A 52 12.37 -16.11 3.07
CA ALA A 52 11.27 -15.48 3.79
C ALA A 52 11.58 -14.03 4.18
N ILE A 53 12.78 -13.77 4.70
CA ILE A 53 13.25 -12.42 5.02
C ILE A 53 13.22 -11.53 3.77
N GLN A 54 13.72 -12.03 2.63
CA GLN A 54 13.73 -11.28 1.38
C GLN A 54 12.31 -10.97 0.90
N VAL A 55 11.45 -11.98 0.80
CA VAL A 55 10.05 -11.86 0.35
C VAL A 55 9.30 -10.86 1.22
N TYR A 56 9.38 -11.01 2.54
CA TYR A 56 8.67 -10.14 3.47
C TYR A 56 9.22 -8.71 3.44
N THR A 57 10.53 -8.53 3.29
CA THR A 57 11.15 -7.20 3.11
C THR A 57 10.64 -6.49 1.86
N VAL A 58 10.59 -7.21 0.74
CA VAL A 58 10.11 -6.66 -0.55
C VAL A 58 8.65 -6.23 -0.44
N TYR A 59 7.79 -7.07 0.13
CA TYR A 59 6.39 -6.70 0.28
C TYR A 59 6.16 -5.58 1.31
N CYS A 60 6.92 -5.54 2.41
CA CYS A 60 6.92 -4.39 3.32
C CYS A 60 7.33 -3.09 2.60
N GLN A 61 8.32 -3.17 1.70
CA GLN A 61 8.74 -2.03 0.88
C GLN A 61 7.64 -1.57 -0.08
N VAL A 62 6.96 -2.50 -0.74
CA VAL A 62 5.82 -2.19 -1.61
C VAL A 62 4.68 -1.56 -0.81
N ILE A 63 4.33 -2.09 0.36
CA ILE A 63 3.32 -1.49 1.26
C ILE A 63 3.75 -0.09 1.72
N GLY A 64 5.01 0.07 2.08
CA GLY A 64 5.60 1.37 2.42
C GLY A 64 5.44 2.38 1.29
N SER A 65 5.70 1.95 0.05
CA SER A 65 5.47 2.78 -1.14
C SER A 65 3.98 3.10 -1.37
N MET A 66 3.07 2.16 -1.10
CA MET A 66 1.63 2.41 -1.20
C MET A 66 1.15 3.46 -0.19
N PHE A 67 1.73 3.51 1.01
CA PHE A 67 1.51 4.60 1.95
C PHE A 67 1.94 5.96 1.40
N LEU A 68 3.14 6.02 0.85
CA LEU A 68 3.69 7.25 0.27
C LEU A 68 2.86 7.71 -0.93
N VAL A 69 2.41 6.78 -1.78
CA VAL A 69 1.48 7.03 -2.88
C VAL A 69 0.17 7.60 -2.36
N TYR A 70 -0.45 6.91 -1.40
CA TYR A 70 -1.73 7.30 -0.83
C TYR A 70 -1.65 8.68 -0.15
N ALA A 71 -0.57 8.97 0.54
CA ALA A 71 -0.28 10.29 1.10
C ALA A 71 -0.11 11.34 -0.01
N SER A 72 0.62 11.04 -1.08
CA SER A 72 0.92 11.97 -2.16
C SER A 72 -0.34 12.38 -2.93
N VAL A 73 -1.22 11.43 -3.26
CA VAL A 73 -2.50 11.72 -3.96
C VAL A 73 -3.48 12.51 -3.10
N ASN A 74 -3.36 12.43 -1.77
CA ASN A 74 -4.21 13.16 -0.82
C ASN A 74 -3.61 14.49 -0.34
N PHE A 75 -2.32 14.72 -0.54
CA PHE A 75 -1.63 15.93 -0.05
C PHE A 75 -1.39 16.96 -1.13
N PHE A 76 -0.95 16.50 -2.31
CA PHE A 76 -0.64 17.37 -3.42
C PHE A 76 -1.81 17.46 -4.37
N ASP A 77 -2.26 18.69 -4.64
CA ASP A 77 -3.38 18.91 -5.54
C ASP A 77 -3.03 18.63 -7.01
N GLY A 78 -3.94 17.92 -7.69
CA GLY A 78 -3.91 17.70 -9.14
C GLY A 78 -2.71 16.90 -9.64
N HIS A 79 -2.15 17.34 -10.77
CA HIS A 79 -1.06 16.68 -11.50
C HIS A 79 0.19 16.39 -10.63
N LYS A 80 0.44 17.17 -9.57
CA LYS A 80 1.58 16.98 -8.67
C LYS A 80 1.46 15.70 -7.85
N GLY A 81 0.29 15.44 -7.24
CA GLY A 81 0.08 14.25 -6.43
C GLY A 81 0.18 12.97 -7.26
N ILE A 82 -0.39 13.01 -8.46
CA ILE A 82 -0.33 11.91 -9.41
C ILE A 82 1.11 11.68 -9.88
N LEU A 83 1.84 12.72 -10.28
CA LEU A 83 3.25 12.58 -10.69
C LEU A 83 4.11 12.01 -9.56
N ILE A 84 4.01 12.55 -8.35
CA ILE A 84 4.79 12.06 -7.20
C ILE A 84 4.44 10.59 -6.91
N SER A 85 3.15 10.23 -6.97
CA SER A 85 2.74 8.83 -6.80
C SER A 85 3.35 7.91 -7.86
N SER A 86 3.33 8.33 -9.13
CA SER A 86 3.91 7.58 -10.24
C SER A 86 5.42 7.44 -10.11
N LEU A 87 6.11 8.48 -9.62
CA LEU A 87 7.55 8.43 -9.33
C LEU A 87 7.88 7.45 -8.20
N ILE A 88 7.07 7.41 -7.13
CA ILE A 88 7.24 6.45 -6.03
C ILE A 88 7.11 5.01 -6.54
N VAL A 89 6.07 4.72 -7.33
CA VAL A 89 5.88 3.40 -7.94
C VAL A 89 7.05 3.06 -8.87
N ALA A 90 7.43 3.98 -9.75
CA ALA A 90 8.55 3.77 -10.68
C ALA A 90 9.88 3.53 -9.96
N PHE A 91 10.14 4.26 -8.87
CA PHE A 91 11.32 4.07 -8.04
C PHE A 91 11.30 2.70 -7.35
N THR A 92 10.16 2.29 -6.81
CA THR A 92 9.99 0.98 -6.16
C THR A 92 10.20 -0.16 -7.14
N THR A 93 9.53 -0.12 -8.29
CA THR A 93 9.70 -1.10 -9.38
C THR A 93 11.14 -1.15 -9.87
N SER A 94 11.76 0.01 -10.08
CA SER A 94 13.17 0.10 -10.50
C SER A 94 14.11 -0.47 -9.44
N LYS A 95 13.85 -0.21 -8.16
CA LYS A 95 14.66 -0.74 -7.05
C LYS A 95 14.65 -2.25 -7.06
N HIS A 96 13.48 -2.87 -7.08
CA HIS A 96 13.38 -4.33 -7.03
C HIS A 96 13.94 -5.00 -8.29
N THR A 97 13.75 -4.37 -9.45
CA THR A 97 14.28 -4.91 -10.72
C THR A 97 15.81 -4.79 -10.80
N LEU A 98 16.36 -3.62 -10.46
CA LEU A 98 17.78 -3.31 -10.68
C LEU A 98 18.69 -3.74 -9.53
N TYR A 99 18.22 -3.65 -8.28
CA TYR A 99 19.04 -3.94 -7.10
C TYR A 99 18.76 -5.31 -6.51
N ASP A 100 17.49 -5.71 -6.43
CA ASP A 100 17.15 -7.02 -5.85
C ASP A 100 17.18 -8.14 -6.91
N GLY A 101 17.30 -7.80 -8.20
CA GLY A 101 17.30 -8.75 -9.31
C GLY A 101 15.98 -9.47 -9.50
N LEU A 102 14.88 -8.90 -9.00
CA LEU A 102 13.56 -9.50 -9.03
C LEU A 102 12.80 -9.16 -10.29
N ASP A 103 12.11 -10.15 -10.86
CA ASP A 103 11.22 -9.91 -11.98
C ASP A 103 9.87 -9.40 -11.48
N THR A 104 9.61 -8.11 -11.69
CA THR A 104 8.30 -7.53 -11.37
C THR A 104 7.25 -8.00 -12.39
N PRO A 105 5.99 -8.24 -11.98
CA PRO A 105 4.96 -8.74 -12.89
C PRO A 105 4.81 -7.84 -14.14
N ILE A 106 4.68 -8.45 -15.32
CA ILE A 106 4.75 -7.72 -16.59
C ILE A 106 3.71 -6.60 -16.70
N LEU A 107 2.49 -6.84 -16.20
CA LEU A 107 1.44 -5.82 -16.17
C LEU A 107 1.83 -4.63 -15.30
N VAL A 108 2.47 -4.86 -14.15
CA VAL A 108 2.96 -3.79 -13.27
C VAL A 108 3.98 -2.94 -14.00
N LYS A 109 4.98 -3.56 -14.67
CA LYS A 109 6.00 -2.82 -15.45
C LYS A 109 5.38 -1.94 -16.53
N ILE A 110 4.51 -2.52 -17.36
CA ILE A 110 3.89 -1.81 -18.49
C ILE A 110 3.08 -0.63 -17.98
N PHE A 111 2.17 -0.87 -17.02
CA PHE A 111 1.33 0.20 -16.53
C PHE A 111 2.09 1.22 -15.68
N THR A 112 3.19 0.86 -14.98
CA THR A 112 4.07 1.83 -14.33
C THR A 112 4.68 2.80 -15.35
N ILE A 113 5.19 2.30 -16.47
CA ILE A 113 5.78 3.14 -17.52
C ILE A 113 4.73 4.05 -18.16
N LEU A 114 3.58 3.49 -18.52
CA LEU A 114 2.48 4.26 -19.13
C LEU A 114 1.94 5.32 -18.17
N ASN A 115 1.74 4.97 -16.90
CA ASN A 115 1.27 5.89 -15.87
C ASN A 115 2.27 7.02 -15.63
N LEU A 116 3.57 6.72 -15.54
CA LEU A 116 4.63 7.72 -15.40
C LEU A 116 4.68 8.66 -16.63
N GLY A 117 4.62 8.12 -17.84
CA GLY A 117 4.61 8.91 -19.07
C GLY A 117 3.41 9.86 -19.16
N ALA A 118 2.21 9.35 -18.85
CA ALA A 118 1.00 10.18 -18.80
C ALA A 118 1.10 11.26 -17.72
N SER A 119 1.60 10.92 -16.54
CA SER A 119 1.79 11.86 -15.42
C SER A 119 2.81 12.97 -15.76
N LEU A 120 3.93 12.61 -16.37
CA LEU A 120 4.96 13.56 -16.80
C LEU A 120 4.42 14.50 -17.88
N ARG A 121 3.66 13.98 -18.84
CA ARG A 121 3.04 14.80 -19.89
C ARG A 121 2.02 15.78 -19.31
N ALA A 122 1.16 15.32 -18.40
CA ALA A 122 0.18 16.18 -17.73
C ALA A 122 0.85 17.26 -16.87
N TYR A 123 1.98 16.94 -16.22
CA TYR A 123 2.77 17.90 -15.46
C TYR A 123 3.47 18.93 -16.36
N ALA A 124 4.11 18.49 -17.44
CA ALA A 124 4.86 19.36 -18.35
C ALA A 124 3.96 20.26 -19.21
N THR A 125 2.76 19.77 -19.56
CA THR A 125 1.80 20.48 -20.41
C THR A 125 0.40 20.43 -19.80
N PRO A 126 0.11 21.28 -18.80
CA PRO A 126 -1.17 21.27 -18.12
C PRO A 126 -2.27 21.89 -19.00
N SER A 127 -2.85 21.07 -19.87
CA SER A 127 -4.11 21.33 -20.55
C SER A 127 -5.19 20.41 -19.98
N SER A 128 -6.47 20.84 -19.99
CA SER A 128 -7.57 20.07 -19.41
C SER A 128 -7.62 18.61 -19.92
N GLY A 129 -7.43 18.40 -21.22
CA GLY A 129 -7.44 17.05 -21.80
C GLY A 129 -6.23 16.16 -21.43
N ASN A 130 -5.08 16.75 -21.08
CA ASN A 130 -3.92 15.96 -20.63
C ASN A 130 -4.08 15.50 -19.18
N VAL A 131 -4.74 16.29 -18.34
CA VAL A 131 -5.01 15.93 -16.93
C VAL A 131 -5.97 14.75 -16.84
N ASP A 132 -7.08 14.79 -17.58
CA ASP A 132 -8.06 13.69 -17.61
C ASP A 132 -7.42 12.37 -18.07
N SER A 133 -6.42 12.45 -18.96
CA SER A 133 -5.68 11.27 -19.42
C SER A 133 -4.79 10.67 -18.32
N ALA A 134 -4.07 11.50 -17.55
CA ALA A 134 -3.21 11.02 -16.47
C ALA A 134 -4.03 10.41 -15.32
N ASP A 135 -5.12 11.04 -14.93
CA ASP A 135 -6.06 10.52 -13.93
C ASP A 135 -6.63 9.18 -14.38
N SER A 136 -6.99 9.05 -15.67
CA SER A 136 -7.50 7.81 -16.24
C SER A 136 -6.45 6.70 -16.26
N PHE A 137 -5.20 6.99 -16.61
CA PHE A 137 -4.12 6.00 -16.59
C PHE A 137 -3.77 5.56 -15.16
N SER A 138 -3.69 6.50 -14.22
CA SER A 138 -3.48 6.18 -12.80
C SER A 138 -4.63 5.36 -12.25
N PHE A 139 -5.88 5.75 -12.54
CA PHE A 139 -7.06 4.97 -12.18
C PHE A 139 -6.98 3.54 -12.73
N LEU A 140 -6.70 3.39 -14.03
CA LEU A 140 -6.57 2.07 -14.66
C LEU A 140 -5.44 1.24 -14.06
N PHE A 141 -4.29 1.85 -13.75
CA PHE A 141 -3.18 1.17 -13.06
C PHE A 141 -3.65 0.58 -11.73
N TYR A 142 -4.15 1.43 -10.82
CA TYR A 142 -4.52 0.98 -9.47
C TYR A 142 -5.76 0.07 -9.47
N ALA A 143 -6.73 0.30 -10.36
CA ALA A 143 -7.87 -0.58 -10.53
C ALA A 143 -7.44 -1.96 -11.02
N SER A 144 -6.56 -2.03 -12.01
CA SER A 144 -6.06 -3.31 -12.54
C SER A 144 -5.24 -4.05 -11.50
N THR A 145 -4.37 -3.37 -10.75
CA THR A 145 -3.62 -3.97 -9.63
C THR A 145 -4.57 -4.55 -8.58
N ALA A 146 -5.58 -3.79 -8.16
CA ALA A 146 -6.56 -4.27 -7.18
C ALA A 146 -7.33 -5.50 -7.69
N VAL A 147 -7.78 -5.49 -8.94
CA VAL A 147 -8.52 -6.62 -9.53
C VAL A 147 -7.65 -7.86 -9.67
N VAL A 148 -6.44 -7.72 -10.23
CA VAL A 148 -5.53 -8.86 -10.45
C VAL A 148 -5.12 -9.47 -9.12
N PHE A 149 -4.73 -8.66 -8.13
CA PHE A 149 -4.28 -9.18 -6.84
C PHE A 149 -5.44 -9.75 -6.01
N ALA A 150 -6.66 -9.24 -6.17
CA ALA A 150 -7.85 -9.82 -5.53
C ALA A 150 -8.27 -11.16 -6.18
N TYR A 151 -8.18 -11.25 -7.51
CA TYR A 151 -8.60 -12.44 -8.25
C TYR A 151 -7.60 -13.59 -8.12
N ASP A 152 -6.31 -13.29 -8.23
CA ASP A 152 -5.23 -14.25 -8.11
C ASP A 152 -4.05 -13.63 -7.34
N PRO A 153 -4.08 -13.68 -6.00
CA PRO A 153 -2.98 -13.17 -5.18
C PRO A 153 -1.72 -14.05 -5.27
N VAL A 154 -1.81 -15.26 -5.84
CA VAL A 154 -0.68 -16.18 -5.96
C VAL A 154 0.18 -15.83 -7.16
N GLN A 155 -0.44 -15.53 -8.31
CA GLN A 155 0.30 -15.24 -9.54
C GLN A 155 1.40 -14.17 -9.37
N PRO A 156 1.15 -12.97 -8.80
CA PRO A 156 2.18 -11.97 -8.63
C PRO A 156 3.29 -12.41 -7.64
N LEU A 157 3.00 -13.33 -6.73
CA LEU A 157 4.00 -13.91 -5.83
C LEU A 157 4.93 -14.85 -6.59
N VAL A 158 4.38 -15.78 -7.36
CA VAL A 158 5.18 -16.79 -8.09
C VAL A 158 5.88 -16.22 -9.31
N ASP A 159 5.35 -15.17 -9.92
CA ASP A 159 6.02 -14.42 -10.99
C ASP A 159 7.32 -13.78 -10.48
N THR A 160 7.31 -13.27 -9.23
CA THR A 160 8.47 -12.61 -8.62
C THR A 160 9.38 -13.59 -7.86
N PHE A 161 8.81 -14.61 -7.24
CA PHE A 161 9.51 -15.62 -6.43
C PHE A 161 9.06 -17.04 -6.82
N PRO A 162 9.53 -17.56 -7.97
CA PRO A 162 9.09 -18.85 -8.49
C PRO A 162 9.49 -20.06 -7.63
N SER A 163 10.43 -19.87 -6.70
CA SER A 163 10.90 -20.90 -5.77
C SER A 163 9.99 -21.11 -4.56
N ILE A 164 8.94 -20.30 -4.36
CA ILE A 164 8.03 -20.46 -3.22
C ILE A 164 7.09 -21.64 -3.43
N GLU A 165 7.19 -22.64 -2.55
CA GLU A 165 6.37 -23.84 -2.63
C GLU A 165 4.88 -23.60 -2.22
N PRO A 166 3.91 -24.32 -2.82
CA PRO A 166 2.47 -24.07 -2.63
C PRO A 166 1.88 -24.28 -1.23
N ALA A 167 2.59 -24.96 -0.33
CA ALA A 167 2.09 -25.31 1.00
C ALA A 167 3.03 -24.87 2.13
N THR A 168 3.66 -23.69 1.97
CA THR A 168 4.59 -23.15 2.97
C THR A 168 3.95 -22.03 3.80
N PRO A 169 4.31 -21.90 5.09
CA PRO A 169 3.92 -20.75 5.91
C PRO A 169 4.32 -19.40 5.28
N LEU A 170 5.47 -19.38 4.58
CA LEU A 170 5.91 -18.22 3.81
C LEU A 170 4.90 -17.79 2.74
N ARG A 171 4.34 -18.74 1.98
CA ARG A 171 3.34 -18.42 0.96
C ARG A 171 2.09 -17.81 1.57
N ALA A 172 1.60 -18.36 2.68
CA ALA A 172 0.44 -17.82 3.39
C ALA A 172 0.73 -16.38 3.89
N LEU A 173 1.89 -16.16 4.49
CA LEU A 173 2.32 -14.84 4.95
C LEU A 173 2.47 -13.82 3.80
N ALA A 174 3.01 -14.22 2.66
CA ALA A 174 3.15 -13.34 1.50
C ALA A 174 1.79 -12.95 0.90
N ILE A 175 0.82 -13.88 0.90
CA ILE A 175 -0.55 -13.60 0.44
C ILE A 175 -1.21 -12.52 1.30
N THR A 176 -1.02 -12.50 2.63
CA THR A 176 -1.60 -11.43 3.46
C THR A 176 -1.04 -10.05 3.11
N GLN A 177 0.23 -9.96 2.72
CA GLN A 177 0.81 -8.70 2.24
C GLN A 177 0.21 -8.25 0.91
N ILE A 178 -0.06 -9.20 0.00
CA ILE A 178 -0.69 -8.91 -1.30
C ILE A 178 -2.14 -8.42 -1.11
N GLU A 179 -2.87 -8.96 -0.14
CA GLU A 179 -4.19 -8.44 0.25
C GLU A 179 -4.11 -6.99 0.78
N ALA A 180 -3.08 -6.65 1.57
CA ALA A 180 -2.85 -5.29 2.01
C ALA A 180 -2.57 -4.34 0.83
N ILE A 181 -1.74 -4.76 -0.12
CA ILE A 181 -1.46 -3.99 -1.34
C ILE A 181 -2.74 -3.82 -2.18
N THR A 182 -3.58 -4.85 -2.25
CA THR A 182 -4.87 -4.82 -2.94
C THR A 182 -5.77 -3.74 -2.35
N LEU A 183 -5.89 -3.68 -1.02
CA LEU A 183 -6.71 -2.68 -0.35
C LEU A 183 -6.17 -1.26 -0.56
N PHE A 184 -4.85 -1.07 -0.53
CA PHE A 184 -4.23 0.20 -0.89
C PHE A 184 -4.55 0.61 -2.31
N ALA A 185 -4.34 -0.28 -3.29
CA ALA A 185 -4.62 -0.01 -4.69
C ALA A 185 -6.09 0.38 -4.90
N PHE A 186 -7.02 -0.32 -4.24
CA PHE A 186 -8.43 0.05 -4.24
C PHE A 186 -8.67 1.45 -3.66
N ALA A 187 -8.12 1.75 -2.48
CA ALA A 187 -8.28 3.04 -1.83
C ALA A 187 -7.69 4.20 -2.67
N ILE A 188 -6.53 4.00 -3.29
CA ILE A 188 -5.89 4.98 -4.18
C ILE A 188 -6.77 5.21 -5.43
N CYS A 189 -7.27 4.12 -6.03
CA CYS A 189 -8.17 4.16 -7.18
C CYS A 189 -9.44 4.98 -6.91
N VAL A 190 -10.08 4.74 -5.75
CA VAL A 190 -11.25 5.50 -5.27
C VAL A 190 -10.91 6.99 -5.16
N ASN A 191 -9.79 7.34 -4.53
CA ASN A 191 -9.40 8.75 -4.35
C ASN A 191 -9.09 9.46 -5.67
N ILE A 192 -8.48 8.77 -6.64
CA ILE A 192 -8.23 9.33 -7.98
C ILE A 192 -9.57 9.56 -8.71
N LYS A 193 -10.47 8.56 -8.73
CA LYS A 193 -11.71 8.63 -9.52
C LYS A 193 -12.68 9.71 -9.02
N TRP A 194 -12.81 9.85 -7.71
CA TRP A 194 -13.79 10.75 -7.11
C TRP A 194 -13.24 12.13 -6.75
N GLY A 195 -12.00 12.42 -7.12
CA GLY A 195 -11.50 13.78 -7.34
C GLY A 195 -11.55 14.69 -6.12
N ARG A 196 -10.36 14.97 -5.59
CA ARG A 196 -9.98 15.97 -4.56
C ARG A 196 -9.77 15.38 -3.17
N PRO A 197 -8.72 15.81 -2.47
CA PRO A 197 -8.50 15.44 -1.09
C PRO A 197 -9.65 16.00 -0.25
N SER A 198 -10.60 15.12 0.08
CA SER A 198 -11.62 15.40 1.07
C SER A 198 -11.36 14.52 2.27
N ILE A 199 -11.39 15.11 3.45
CA ILE A 199 -11.25 14.37 4.71
C ILE A 199 -12.29 13.25 4.80
N LYS A 200 -13.46 13.41 4.19
CA LYS A 200 -14.51 12.39 4.10
C LYS A 200 -14.11 11.19 3.26
N MET A 201 -13.61 11.41 2.05
CA MET A 201 -13.19 10.31 1.17
C MET A 201 -11.96 9.60 1.75
N PHE A 202 -11.01 10.39 2.26
CA PHE A 202 -9.83 9.88 2.95
C PHE A 202 -10.21 9.03 4.17
N SER A 203 -11.12 9.51 5.02
CA SER A 203 -11.58 8.76 6.20
C SER A 203 -12.38 7.51 5.81
N ALA A 204 -13.24 7.60 4.80
CA ALA A 204 -14.04 6.48 4.34
C ALA A 204 -13.16 5.33 3.80
N THR A 205 -12.21 5.64 2.94
CA THR A 205 -11.29 4.64 2.40
C THR A 205 -10.30 4.13 3.45
N PHE A 206 -9.81 5.01 4.33
CA PHE A 206 -8.91 4.61 5.41
C PHE A 206 -9.61 3.75 6.49
N SER A 207 -10.93 3.88 6.66
CA SER A 207 -11.71 3.07 7.60
C SER A 207 -11.80 1.58 7.23
N LEU A 208 -11.40 1.19 6.02
CA LEU A 208 -11.35 -0.20 5.59
C LEU A 208 -10.13 -0.96 6.15
N PHE A 209 -9.03 -0.26 6.44
CA PHE A 209 -7.78 -0.88 6.90
C PHE A 209 -7.89 -1.60 8.25
N PRO A 210 -8.59 -1.07 9.27
CA PRO A 210 -8.81 -1.78 10.52
C PRO A 210 -9.46 -3.15 10.36
N PHE A 211 -10.39 -3.31 9.40
CA PHE A 211 -11.04 -4.61 9.14
C PHE A 211 -10.05 -5.61 8.56
N LEU A 212 -9.17 -5.16 7.66
CA LEU A 212 -8.13 -6.02 7.11
C LEU A 212 -7.11 -6.44 8.19
N ILE A 213 -6.66 -5.49 9.01
CA ILE A 213 -5.77 -5.76 10.14
C ILE A 213 -6.42 -6.77 11.10
N PHE A 214 -7.71 -6.58 11.41
CA PHE A 214 -8.44 -7.50 12.27
C PHE A 214 -8.50 -8.92 11.66
N LYS A 215 -8.83 -9.04 10.36
CA LYS A 215 -8.81 -10.34 9.66
C LYS A 215 -7.43 -10.99 9.77
N HIS A 216 -6.38 -10.26 9.40
CA HIS A 216 -5.01 -10.75 9.39
C HIS A 216 -4.53 -11.21 10.77
N ILE A 217 -4.88 -10.49 11.85
CA ILE A 217 -4.49 -10.87 13.22
C ILE A 217 -5.36 -12.02 13.75
N MET A 218 -6.67 -11.97 13.57
CA MET A 218 -7.61 -12.86 14.27
C MET A 218 -7.97 -14.13 13.50
N VAL A 219 -7.83 -14.11 12.17
CA VAL A 219 -8.19 -15.23 11.28
C VAL A 219 -6.93 -15.86 10.71
N ASP A 220 -6.04 -15.03 10.15
CA ASP A 220 -4.85 -15.53 9.44
C ASP A 220 -3.64 -15.70 10.35
N PHE A 221 -3.69 -15.19 11.60
CA PHE A 221 -2.58 -15.14 12.56
C PHE A 221 -1.29 -14.54 11.94
N ALA A 222 -1.45 -13.71 10.93
CA ALA A 222 -0.40 -13.22 10.04
C ALA A 222 -0.67 -11.74 9.76
N GLY A 223 -0.37 -10.89 10.74
CA GLY A 223 -0.61 -9.45 10.69
C GLY A 223 0.64 -8.63 11.01
N PRO A 224 0.54 -7.28 10.89
CA PRO A 224 1.59 -6.42 11.40
C PRO A 224 1.73 -6.63 12.92
N PRO A 225 2.91 -6.34 13.51
CA PRO A 225 3.07 -6.41 14.96
C PRO A 225 1.92 -5.68 15.67
N PRO A 226 1.33 -6.24 16.75
CA PRO A 226 0.09 -5.71 17.34
C PRO A 226 0.12 -4.20 17.62
N ALA A 227 1.28 -3.68 18.04
CA ALA A 227 1.50 -2.25 18.25
C ALA A 227 1.20 -1.40 16.99
N VAL A 228 1.62 -1.86 15.82
CA VAL A 228 1.33 -1.19 14.54
C VAL A 228 -0.16 -1.27 14.23
N GLY A 229 -0.79 -2.43 14.45
CA GLY A 229 -2.23 -2.60 14.27
C GLY A 229 -3.07 -1.65 15.14
N TYR A 230 -2.69 -1.46 16.41
CA TYR A 230 -3.36 -0.53 17.32
C TYR A 230 -3.23 0.92 16.88
N VAL A 231 -2.04 1.34 16.47
CA VAL A 231 -1.81 2.72 16.02
C VAL A 231 -2.65 3.04 14.78
N TRP A 232 -2.77 2.12 13.84
CA TRP A 232 -3.55 2.35 12.62
C TRP A 232 -5.05 2.37 12.89
N THR A 233 -5.51 1.48 13.78
CA THR A 233 -6.92 1.48 14.23
C THR A 233 -7.25 2.79 14.92
N ALA A 234 -6.38 3.29 15.80
CA ALA A 234 -6.54 4.58 16.45
C ALA A 234 -6.56 5.74 15.45
N LEU A 235 -5.70 5.73 14.44
CA LEU A 235 -5.70 6.74 13.38
C LEU A 235 -7.00 6.73 12.57
N ALA A 236 -7.49 5.55 12.18
CA ALA A 236 -8.75 5.41 11.46
C ALA A 236 -9.94 5.93 12.27
N LEU A 237 -9.99 5.63 13.57
CA LEU A 237 -11.02 6.15 14.47
C LEU A 237 -10.94 7.66 14.64
N TRP A 238 -9.73 8.22 14.77
CA TRP A 238 -9.53 9.67 14.87
C TRP A 238 -10.01 10.40 13.61
N LEU A 239 -9.64 9.88 12.43
CA LEU A 239 -10.08 10.41 11.14
C LEU A 239 -11.60 10.34 10.97
N PHE A 240 -12.19 9.19 11.34
CA PHE A 240 -13.64 9.03 11.28
C PHE A 240 -14.36 10.03 12.19
N LYS A 241 -13.90 10.20 13.43
CA LYS A 241 -14.44 11.20 14.37
C LYS A 241 -14.42 12.61 13.77
N ASP A 242 -13.27 13.04 13.24
CA ASP A 242 -13.11 14.38 12.67
C ASP A 242 -14.00 14.59 11.43
N SER A 243 -14.22 13.53 10.64
CA SER A 243 -15.11 13.60 9.46
C SER A 243 -16.59 13.76 9.83
N VAL A 244 -17.01 13.27 11.00
CA VAL A 244 -18.38 13.35 11.51
C VAL A 244 -18.63 14.68 12.21
N THR A 245 -17.68 15.19 13.00
CA THR A 245 -17.83 16.46 13.75
C THR A 245 -17.79 17.70 12.86
N GLU A 246 -17.19 17.64 11.68
CA GLU A 246 -17.21 18.76 10.71
C GLU A 246 -18.64 19.07 10.18
N LYS A 247 -19.61 18.15 10.35
CA LYS A 247 -21.03 18.41 10.02
C LYS A 247 -21.73 19.32 11.03
N THR A 248 -21.35 19.29 12.30
CA THR A 248 -22.08 19.99 13.36
C THR A 248 -21.81 21.49 13.38
N SER A 249 -20.65 21.95 12.91
CA SER A 249 -20.27 23.38 12.97
C SER A 249 -20.71 24.23 11.77
N LYS A 250 -21.40 23.65 10.78
CA LYS A 250 -21.89 24.38 9.58
C LYS A 250 -23.40 24.60 9.58
N HIS A 251 -24.08 24.23 10.66
CA HIS A 251 -25.53 24.39 10.84
C HIS A 251 -25.90 25.25 12.07
N GLU A 252 -24.93 25.98 12.62
CA GLU A 252 -25.11 27.05 13.61
C GLU A 252 -24.72 28.40 12.97
#